data_AF-A0A497EAK0-F1
#
_entry.id   AF-A0A497EAK0-F1
#
_cell.length_a   1.000
_cell.length_b   1.000
_cell.length_c   1.000
_cell.angle_alpha   90.00
_cell.angle_beta   90.00
_cell.angle_gamma   90.00
#
_symmetry.space_group_name_H-M   'P 1'
#
loop_
_entity.id
_entity.type
_entity.pdbx_description
1 polymer ?
#
loop_
_entity_poly.entity_id
_entity_poly.type
_entity_poly.pdbx_seq_one_letter_code
_entity_poly.pdbx_strand_id
1 'polypeptide(L)' 'MTRVQLCIDVPEKHYRAYANQAERQGVTVESLVEQTLQVLLEEAERAEEEGTDHLIIPA' A
#
# COMPACT_ATOMS: atom_id res chain seq x y z
N MET A 1 -18.19 3.23 0.39
CA MET A 1 -16.93 2.51 0.69
C MET A 1 -17.28 1.12 1.19
N THR A 2 -16.60 0.11 0.65
CA THR A 2 -16.74 -1.29 1.05
C THR A 2 -15.42 -1.74 1.66
N ARG A 3 -15.45 -2.40 2.82
CA ARG A 3 -14.22 -2.88 3.48
C ARG A 3 -13.89 -4.28 2.98
N VAL A 4 -12.63 -4.49 2.59
CA VAL A 4 -12.11 -5.79 2.16
C VAL A 4 -10.99 -6.21 3.12
N GLN A 5 -10.95 -7.49 3.48
CA GLN A 5 -9.85 -8.06 4.27
C GLN A 5 -8.86 -8.75 3.33
N LEU A 6 -7.57 -8.42 3.48
CA LEU A 6 -6.50 -8.91 2.61
C LEU A 6 -5.45 -9.64 3.45
N CYS A 7 -4.94 -10.75 2.93
CA CYS A 7 -3.73 -11.40 3.41
C CYS A 7 -2.70 -11.33 2.29
N ILE A 8 -1.49 -10.87 2.61
CA ILE A 8 -0.38 -10.76 1.66
C ILE A 8 0.89 -11.34 2.27
N ASP A 9 1.67 -12.03 1.45
CA ASP A 9 3.01 -12.48 1.84
C ASP A 9 4.01 -11.36 1.55
N VAL A 10 4.64 -10.85 2.59
CA VAL A 10 5.68 -9.82 2.48
C VAL A 10 7.04 -10.46 2.71
N PRO A 11 8.01 -10.31 1.80
CA PRO A 11 9.35 -10.82 2.02
C PRO A 11 9.95 -10.24 3.32
N GLU A 12 10.57 -11.09 4.14
CA GLU A 12 11.01 -10.74 5.50
C GLU A 12 11.85 -9.46 5.55
N LYS A 13 12.73 -9.24 4.56
CA LYS A 13 13.56 -8.04 4.45
C LYS A 13 12.74 -6.75 4.39
N HIS A 14 11.60 -6.77 3.70
CA HIS A 14 10.70 -5.62 3.57
C HIS A 14 9.86 -5.46 4.82
N TYR A 15 9.37 -6.56 5.39
CA TYR A 15 8.65 -6.53 6.66
C TYR A 15 9.50 -5.89 7.77
N ARG A 16 10.78 -6.24 7.88
CA ARG A 16 11.70 -5.62 8.86
C ARG A 16 11.83 -4.11 8.68
N ALA A 17 11.88 -3.62 7.44
CA ALA A 17 11.92 -2.19 7.15
C ALA A 17 10.63 -1.49 7.64
N TYR A 18 9.47 -2.09 7.35
CA TYR A 18 8.18 -1.58 7.81
C TYR A 18 8.03 -1.62 9.33
N ALA A 19 8.49 -2.69 9.98
CA ALA A 19 8.47 -2.82 11.44
C ALA A 19 9.30 -1.72 12.12
N ASN A 20 10.51 -1.45 11.62
CA ASN A 20 11.35 -0.36 12.14
C ASN A 20 10.71 1.01 11.96
N GLN A 21 10.01 1.24 10.84
CA GLN A 21 9.31 2.49 10.60
C GLN A 21 8.08 2.64 11.50
N ALA A 22 7.29 1.57 11.65
CA ALA A 22 6.12 1.53 12.50
C ALA A 22 6.50 1.81 13.97
N GLU A 23 7.58 1.20 14.45
CA GLU A 23 8.14 1.45 15.79
C GLU A 23 8.50 2.93 15.99
N ARG A 24 9.20 3.55 15.03
CA ARG A 24 9.57 4.98 15.08
C ARG A 24 8.36 5.91 15.11
N GLN A 25 7.26 5.49 14.51
CA GLN A 25 6.03 6.28 14.41
C GLN A 25 5.01 5.93 15.51
N GLY A 26 5.28 4.90 16.34
CA GLY A 26 4.37 4.45 17.38
C GLY A 26 3.08 3.83 16.86
N VAL A 27 3.12 3.24 15.65
CA VAL A 27 1.96 2.61 14.98
C VAL A 27 2.24 1.12 14.72
N THR A 28 1.23 0.37 14.28
CA THR A 28 1.45 -1.02 13.85
C THR A 28 1.89 -1.09 12.38
N VAL A 29 2.49 -2.20 11.99
CA VAL A 29 2.89 -2.44 10.60
C VAL A 29 1.68 -2.42 9.68
N GLU A 30 0.56 -3.00 10.11
CA GLU A 30 -0.70 -3.02 9.35
C GLU A 30 -1.22 -1.62 9.07
N SER A 31 -1.20 -0.71 10.07
CA SER A 31 -1.59 0.69 9.87
C SER A 31 -0.68 1.40 8.87
N LEU A 32 0.61 1.08 8.87
CA LEU A 32 1.56 1.66 7.93
C LEU A 32 1.34 1.15 6.50
N VAL A 33 1.05 -0.15 6.37
CA VAL A 33 0.69 -0.78 5.07
C VAL A 33 -0.63 -0.22 4.56
N GLU A 34 -1.63 -0.05 5.43
CA GLU A 34 -2.93 0.56 5.09
C GLU A 34 -2.74 1.98 4.55
N GLN A 35 -1.98 2.83 5.24
CA GLN A 35 -1.66 4.19 4.78
C GLN A 35 -0.94 4.19 3.43
N THR A 36 0.02 3.28 3.25
CA THR A 36 0.78 3.17 2.00
C THR A 36 -0.15 2.77 0.85
N LEU A 37 -1.02 1.78 1.05
CA LEU A 37 -1.99 1.35 0.05
C LEU A 37 -2.99 2.45 -0.29
N GLN A 38 -3.47 3.19 0.71
CA GLN A 38 -4.39 4.32 0.51
C GLN A 38 -3.77 5.35 -0.46
N VAL A 39 -2.53 5.76 -0.21
CA VAL A 39 -1.82 6.71 -1.07
C VAL A 39 -1.64 6.16 -2.48
N LEU A 40 -1.23 4.89 -2.62
CA LEU A 40 -1.05 4.28 -3.94
C LEU A 40 -2.36 4.18 -4.74
N LEU A 41 -3.48 3.91 -4.07
CA LEU A 41 -4.80 3.90 -4.71
C LEU A 41 -5.21 5.30 -5.16
N GLU A 42 -5.03 6.31 -4.31
CA GLU A 42 -5.34 7.71 -4.67
C GLU A 42 -4.46 8.20 -5.84
N GLU A 43 -3.18 7.83 -5.87
CA GLU A 43 -2.28 8.14 -6.97
C GLU A 43 -2.69 7.45 -8.27
N ALA A 44 -3.13 6.18 -8.19
CA ALA A 44 -3.63 5.43 -9.34
C ALA A 44 -4.95 6.03 -9.88
N GLU A 45 -5.91 6.34 -9.00
CA GLU A 45 -7.16 7.00 -9.37
C GLU A 45 -6.89 8.35 -10.06
N ARG A 46 -5.98 9.16 -9.52
CA ARG A 46 -5.60 10.43 -10.14
C ARG A 46 -4.95 10.23 -11.51
N ALA A 47 -4.08 9.22 -11.67
CA ALA A 47 -3.44 8.93 -12.96
C ALA A 47 -4.46 8.50 -14.04
N GLU A 48 -5.48 7.73 -13.64
CA GLU A 48 -6.61 7.37 -14.50
C GLU A 48 -7.43 8.60 -14.90
N GLU A 49 -7.76 9.47 -13.94
CA GLU A 49 -8.49 10.73 -14.18
C GLU A 49 -7.73 11.68 -15.12
N GLU A 50 -6.41 11.75 -14.99
CA GLU A 50 -5.52 12.54 -15.85
C GLU A 50 -5.36 11.93 -17.26
N GLY A 51 -5.95 10.76 -17.53
CA GLY A 51 -5.93 10.08 -18.83
C GLY A 51 -4.59 9.42 -19.16
N THR A 52 -3.74 9.17 -18.15
CA THR A 52 -2.45 8.49 -18.31
C THR A 52 -2.69 6.99 -18.20
N ASP A 53 -3.30 6.42 -19.23
CA ASP A 53 -3.71 5.01 -19.30
C ASP A 53 -2.47 4.10 -19.30
N HIS A 54 -1.95 3.78 -18.12
CA HIS A 54 -0.93 2.78 -17.92
C HIS A 54 -1.60 1.51 -17.40
N LEU A 55 -2.07 0.71 -18.35
CA LEU A 55 -2.48 -0.68 -18.16
C LEU A 55 -1.52 -1.43 -17.22
N ILE A 56 -1.90 -1.57 -15.94
CA ILE A 56 -1.28 -2.55 -15.05
C ILE A 56 -1.93 -3.90 -15.37
N ILE A 57 -1.47 -4.53 -16.46
CA ILE A 57 -1.78 -5.94 -16.72
C ILE A 57 -0.71 -6.77 -16.00
N PRO A 58 -1.06 -7.56 -14.97
CA PRO A 58 -0.14 -8.55 -14.44
C PRO A 58 0.05 -9.67 -15.48
N ALA A 59 1.29 -9.89 -15.89
CA ALA A 59 1.71 -11.06 -16.68
C ALA A 59 1.88 -12.30 -15.77
#